data_AF-A0A968ZCB7-F1
#
_entry.id   AF-A0A968ZCB7-F1
#
_cell.length_a   1.000
_cell.length_b   1.000
_cell.length_c   1.000
_cell.angle_alpha   90.00
_cell.angle_beta   90.00
_cell.angle_gamma   90.00
#
_symmetry.space_group_name_H-M   'P 1'
#
loop_
_entity.id
_entity.type
_entity.pdbx_description
1 polymer ?
#
loop_
_entity_poly.entity_id
_entity_poly.type
_entity_poly.pdbx_seq_one_letter_code
_entity_poly.pdbx_strand_id
1 'polypeptide(L)'
;AGDDLAGVFVSAFKHDLGKTHEAPTRGFAQVARRLCDKAGAALIVDDVRAGFRLHMGGSWELVGVKPDLSAWSKAIANGYALGAVTGNDRFRAAAGRIFVTGSFWYGAVSMAASLAAIRKMKEIGSVDIMQRMGQRLRDGIDAQAKAHGVKLQQSGPVQMPVILFEDDADRKKGWLFCGEALKRGVYMHATHTMFLSAAHTAADIDRTLDATDAAMAEVARQFG
;
A
#
# COMPACT_ATOMS: atom_id res chain seq x y z
N ALA A 1 -4.75 -10.02 26.52
CA ALA A 1 -3.81 -9.40 27.45
C ALA A 1 -4.42 -9.15 28.84
N GLY A 2 -5.65 -9.60 29.16
CA GLY A 2 -6.28 -9.26 30.44
C GLY A 2 -6.27 -7.74 30.67
N ASP A 3 -5.79 -7.33 31.85
CA ASP A 3 -5.65 -5.93 32.25
C ASP A 3 -4.29 -5.30 31.87
N ASP A 4 -3.43 -6.02 31.13
CA ASP A 4 -2.06 -5.61 30.76
C ASP A 4 -1.93 -5.31 29.25
N LEU A 5 -2.93 -4.62 28.68
CA LEU A 5 -2.90 -4.24 27.26
C LEU A 5 -2.17 -2.89 27.07
N ALA A 6 -0.94 -2.92 26.56
CA ALA A 6 -0.19 -1.69 26.25
C ALA A 6 -0.65 -1.01 24.94
N GLY A 7 -0.97 -1.81 23.92
CA GLY A 7 -1.43 -1.29 22.63
C GLY A 7 -1.84 -2.37 21.64
N VAL A 8 -2.53 -1.94 20.59
CA VAL A 8 -2.95 -2.75 19.45
C VAL A 8 -2.26 -2.20 18.21
N PHE A 9 -1.41 -3.02 17.60
CA PHE A 9 -0.78 -2.72 16.31
C PHE A 9 -1.56 -3.33 15.16
N VAL A 10 -1.83 -2.52 14.14
CA VAL A 10 -2.51 -2.94 12.91
C VAL A 10 -1.86 -2.27 11.72
N SER A 11 -1.78 -2.97 10.60
CA SER A 11 -1.45 -2.32 9.33
C SER A 11 -2.65 -1.52 8.82
N ALA A 12 -2.39 -0.60 7.88
CA ALA A 12 -3.43 0.13 7.16
C ALA A 12 -4.53 -0.76 6.58
N PHE A 13 -4.15 -1.89 5.99
CA PHE A 13 -5.01 -2.94 5.47
C PHE A 13 -4.23 -4.26 5.43
N LYS A 14 -4.90 -5.40 5.24
CA LYS A 14 -4.22 -6.69 5.11
C LYS A 14 -3.47 -6.72 3.78
N HIS A 15 -2.14 -6.84 3.82
CA HIS A 15 -1.27 -6.82 2.63
C HIS A 15 -0.13 -7.83 2.74
N ASP A 16 -0.49 -9.05 3.12
CA ASP A 16 0.42 -10.18 3.27
C ASP A 16 0.96 -10.64 1.91
N LEU A 17 2.23 -11.07 1.87
CA LEU A 17 2.88 -11.56 0.64
C LEU A 17 2.10 -12.76 0.06
N GLY A 18 1.78 -12.69 -1.23
CA GLY A 18 1.15 -13.79 -1.97
C GLY A 18 -0.28 -14.11 -1.56
N LYS A 19 -0.94 -13.23 -0.79
CA LYS A 19 -2.35 -13.35 -0.40
C LYS A 19 -3.15 -12.18 -0.97
N THR A 20 -4.46 -12.38 -1.05
CA THR A 20 -5.38 -11.29 -1.35
C THR A 20 -5.28 -10.21 -0.28
N HIS A 21 -5.43 -8.96 -0.71
CA HIS A 21 -5.46 -7.81 0.16
C HIS A 21 -6.89 -7.46 0.58
N GLU A 22 -7.08 -7.10 1.84
CA GLU A 22 -8.39 -6.82 2.42
C GLU A 22 -8.36 -5.49 3.18
N ALA A 23 -9.29 -4.59 2.85
CA ALA A 23 -9.46 -3.34 3.59
C ALA A 23 -10.03 -3.61 4.99
N PRO A 24 -9.65 -2.84 6.03
CA PRO A 24 -10.29 -2.96 7.32
C PRO A 24 -11.76 -2.57 7.20
N THR A 25 -12.64 -3.33 7.85
CA THR A 25 -14.04 -2.90 7.97
C THR A 25 -14.15 -1.80 9.02
N ARG A 26 -15.17 -0.93 8.88
CA ARG A 26 -15.48 0.07 9.90
C ARG A 26 -15.74 -0.58 11.26
N GLY A 27 -16.47 -1.70 11.29
CA GLY A 27 -16.74 -2.44 12.51
C GLY A 27 -15.47 -2.94 13.19
N PHE A 28 -14.52 -3.51 12.44
CA PHE A 28 -13.21 -3.91 12.97
C PHE A 28 -12.46 -2.73 13.58
N ALA A 29 -12.32 -1.62 12.84
CA ALA A 29 -11.57 -0.45 13.29
C ALA A 29 -12.19 0.18 14.55
N GLN A 30 -13.53 0.26 14.61
CA GLN A 30 -14.27 0.76 15.76
C GLN A 30 -14.11 -0.13 17.00
N VAL A 31 -14.10 -1.46 16.81
CA VAL A 31 -13.85 -2.40 17.91
C VAL A 31 -12.43 -2.23 18.45
N ALA A 32 -11.42 -2.14 17.59
CA ALA A 32 -10.04 -1.91 17.99
C ALA A 32 -9.89 -0.62 18.80
N ARG A 33 -10.45 0.49 18.29
CA ARG A 33 -10.47 1.79 18.99
C ARG A 33 -11.10 1.69 20.37
N ARG A 34 -12.32 1.14 20.45
CA ARG A 34 -13.07 1.00 21.72
C ARG A 34 -12.32 0.16 22.75
N LEU A 35 -11.67 -0.93 22.32
CA LEU A 35 -10.89 -1.79 23.22
C LEU A 35 -9.66 -1.05 23.77
N CYS A 36 -8.96 -0.29 22.92
CA CYS A 36 -7.84 0.55 23.36
C CYS A 36 -8.29 1.65 24.33
N ASP A 37 -9.44 2.30 24.07
CA ASP A 37 -9.99 3.32 24.95
C ASP A 37 -10.36 2.75 26.32
N LYS A 38 -11.05 1.60 26.34
CA LYS A 38 -11.44 0.91 27.59
C LYS A 38 -10.23 0.49 28.42
N ALA A 39 -9.17 0.02 27.78
CA ALA A 39 -7.99 -0.51 28.46
C ALA A 39 -6.94 0.55 28.80
N GLY A 40 -7.12 1.80 28.36
CA GLY A 40 -6.04 2.79 28.48
C GLY A 40 -4.87 2.53 27.53
N ALA A 41 -5.03 1.65 26.55
CA ALA A 41 -4.00 1.23 25.60
C ALA A 41 -3.88 2.17 24.39
N ALA A 42 -2.77 2.07 23.65
CA ALA A 42 -2.59 2.77 22.38
C ALA A 42 -3.20 2.00 21.21
N LEU A 43 -3.98 2.65 20.35
CA LEU A 43 -4.25 2.15 19.01
C LEU A 43 -3.16 2.65 18.06
N ILE A 44 -2.47 1.73 17.39
CA ILE A 44 -1.29 2.04 16.57
C ILE A 44 -1.50 1.54 15.15
N VAL A 45 -1.54 2.47 14.19
CA VAL A 45 -1.66 2.14 12.77
C VAL A 45 -0.28 2.25 12.13
N ASP A 46 0.24 1.12 11.63
CA ASP A 46 1.43 1.11 10.78
C ASP A 46 1.05 1.54 9.34
N ASP A 47 1.38 2.80 9.04
CA ASP A 47 1.17 3.44 7.75
C ASP A 47 2.46 3.48 6.91
N VAL A 48 3.50 2.72 7.28
CA VAL A 48 4.80 2.73 6.59
C VAL A 48 4.65 2.31 5.12
N ARG A 49 3.68 1.43 4.81
CA ARG A 49 3.43 0.98 3.42
C ARG A 49 2.39 1.82 2.70
N ALA A 50 1.31 2.20 3.39
CA ALA A 50 0.11 2.81 2.80
C ALA A 50 0.03 4.34 2.92
N GLY A 51 0.80 4.94 3.82
CA GLY A 51 0.81 6.37 4.10
C GLY A 51 1.08 7.18 2.83
N PHE A 52 0.28 8.22 2.62
CA PHE A 52 0.25 9.08 1.43
C PHE A 52 -0.04 8.38 0.09
N ARG A 53 -0.35 7.08 0.10
CA ARG A 53 -0.90 6.37 -1.07
C ARG A 53 -2.41 6.23 -0.98
N LEU A 54 -2.94 6.03 0.22
CA LEU A 54 -4.39 5.86 0.43
C LEU A 54 -5.10 7.18 0.77
N HIS A 55 -4.48 7.99 1.62
CA HIS A 55 -5.05 9.27 2.06
C HIS A 55 -3.94 10.16 2.64
N MET A 56 -4.09 11.48 2.50
CA MET A 56 -3.08 12.44 2.98
C MET A 56 -3.05 12.62 4.50
N GLY A 57 -4.12 12.22 5.19
CA GLY A 57 -4.21 12.21 6.66
C GLY A 57 -3.84 10.89 7.34
N GLY A 58 -3.52 9.85 6.55
CA GLY A 58 -3.30 8.48 7.06
C GLY A 58 -4.40 7.53 6.60
N SER A 59 -4.06 6.25 6.49
CA SER A 59 -4.88 5.23 5.83
C SER A 59 -6.26 5.03 6.47
N TRP A 60 -6.33 5.09 7.80
CA TRP A 60 -7.57 4.85 8.55
C TRP A 60 -8.57 6.01 8.52
N GLU A 61 -8.22 7.15 7.90
CA GLU A 61 -9.21 8.18 7.56
C GLU A 61 -10.35 7.61 6.70
N LEU A 62 -10.05 6.61 5.84
CA LEU A 62 -11.03 5.91 5.01
C LEU A 62 -12.09 5.14 5.81
N VAL A 63 -11.77 4.73 7.04
CA VAL A 63 -12.69 4.04 7.97
C VAL A 63 -13.17 4.94 9.11
N GLY A 64 -12.75 6.20 9.15
CA GLY A 64 -13.20 7.19 10.13
C GLY A 64 -12.72 6.94 11.57
N VAL A 65 -11.59 6.24 11.74
CA VAL A 65 -11.02 5.94 13.07
C VAL A 65 -9.62 6.52 13.16
N LYS A 66 -9.37 7.31 14.22
CA LYS A 66 -8.07 7.93 14.48
C LYS A 66 -7.24 7.06 15.42
N PRO A 67 -6.01 6.66 15.03
CA PRO A 67 -5.08 6.01 15.94
C PRO A 67 -4.51 6.99 16.96
N ASP A 68 -3.94 6.46 18.04
CA ASP A 68 -3.15 7.25 18.98
C ASP A 68 -1.75 7.53 18.45
N LEU A 69 -1.14 6.53 17.80
CA LEU A 69 0.18 6.61 17.18
C LEU A 69 0.14 6.05 15.75
N SER A 70 1.02 6.55 14.89
CA SER A 70 1.20 6.00 13.56
C SER A 70 2.67 5.94 13.17
N ALA A 71 3.07 4.84 12.53
CA ALA A 71 4.41 4.68 11.96
C ALA A 71 4.39 5.06 10.47
N TRP A 72 5.44 5.73 10.00
CA TRP A 72 5.55 6.27 8.65
C TRP A 72 6.94 6.05 8.08
N SER A 73 7.05 5.79 6.77
CA SER A 73 8.32 5.75 6.03
C SER A 73 8.02 5.72 4.52
N LYS A 74 8.94 5.20 3.71
CA LYS A 74 8.81 4.98 2.26
C LYS A 74 8.44 6.26 1.49
N ALA A 75 7.16 6.48 1.25
CA ALA A 75 6.66 7.57 0.41
C ALA A 75 6.87 8.95 1.05
N ILE A 76 7.04 9.03 2.38
CA ILE A 76 7.09 10.30 3.11
C ILE A 76 8.25 11.22 2.70
N ALA A 77 9.27 10.69 2.02
CA ALA A 77 10.41 11.45 1.52
C ALA A 77 10.82 11.07 0.09
N ASN A 78 9.88 10.52 -0.70
CA ASN A 78 10.06 10.19 -2.13
C ASN A 78 11.40 9.50 -2.46
N GLY A 79 11.82 8.52 -1.66
CA GLY A 79 13.04 7.73 -1.86
C GLY A 79 14.20 8.05 -0.92
N TYR A 80 14.20 9.21 -0.24
CA TYR A 80 15.18 9.51 0.80
C TYR A 80 14.91 8.72 2.09
N ALA A 81 15.96 8.34 2.80
CA ALA A 81 15.86 7.56 4.03
C ALA A 81 15.23 8.39 5.15
N LEU A 82 13.95 8.14 5.43
CA LEU A 82 13.22 8.75 6.54
C LEU A 82 12.18 7.78 7.10
N GLY A 83 12.12 7.69 8.42
CA GLY A 83 11.02 7.09 9.16
C GLY A 83 10.52 8.09 10.21
N ALA A 84 9.24 8.01 10.57
CA ALA A 84 8.66 8.85 11.59
C ALA A 84 7.62 8.07 12.41
N VAL A 85 7.52 8.42 13.69
CA VAL A 85 6.38 8.05 14.54
C VAL A 85 5.64 9.34 14.86
N THR A 86 4.37 9.42 14.51
CA THR A 86 3.48 10.52 14.89
C THR A 86 2.58 10.05 16.02
N GLY A 87 2.14 10.97 16.87
CA GLY A 87 1.26 10.63 17.98
C GLY A 87 0.43 11.80 18.47
N ASN A 88 -0.63 11.49 19.22
CA ASN A 88 -1.42 12.49 19.93
C ASN A 88 -0.78 12.91 21.27
N ASP A 89 -1.33 13.95 21.90
CA ASP A 89 -0.78 14.53 23.14
C ASP A 89 -0.79 13.56 24.33
N ARG A 90 -1.70 12.58 24.34
CA ARG A 90 -1.80 11.57 25.40
C ARG A 90 -0.49 10.81 25.60
N PHE A 91 0.26 10.57 24.52
CA PHE A 91 1.53 9.82 24.57
C PHE A 91 2.78 10.71 24.55
N ARG A 92 2.64 12.04 24.47
CA ARG A 92 3.77 12.99 24.40
C ARG A 92 4.74 12.85 25.58
N ALA A 93 4.22 12.78 26.80
CA ALA A 93 5.05 12.65 28.00
C ALA A 93 5.79 11.31 28.08
N ALA A 94 5.21 10.23 27.54
CA ALA A 94 5.90 8.95 27.43
C ALA A 94 7.01 9.00 26.38
N ALA A 95 6.74 9.60 25.22
CA ALA A 95 7.73 9.80 24.17
C ALA A 95 8.94 10.63 24.62
N GLY A 96 8.75 11.62 25.50
CA GLY A 96 9.85 12.41 26.08
C GLY A 96 10.68 11.69 27.16
N ARG A 97 10.22 10.54 27.68
CA ARG A 97 10.91 9.76 28.72
C ARG A 97 11.71 8.58 28.17
N ILE A 98 11.35 8.07 26.99
CA ILE A 98 12.09 6.98 26.35
C ILE A 98 13.38 7.51 25.72
N PHE A 99 14.43 6.69 25.73
CA PHE A 99 15.67 7.01 25.03
C PHE A 99 15.74 6.25 23.72
N VAL A 100 15.62 6.98 22.61
CA VAL A 100 15.82 6.46 21.26
C VAL A 100 16.65 7.47 20.48
N THR A 101 17.71 7.01 19.81
CA THR A 101 18.58 7.87 19.00
C THR A 101 19.25 7.06 17.90
N GLY A 102 19.74 7.74 16.86
CA GLY A 102 20.47 7.13 15.77
C GLY A 102 21.27 8.20 15.01
N SER A 103 22.49 7.85 14.57
CA SER A 103 23.44 8.79 13.97
C SER A 103 22.87 9.61 12.81
N PHE A 104 21.94 9.02 12.04
CA PHE A 104 21.38 9.64 10.83
C PHE A 104 19.97 10.23 11.03
N TRP A 105 19.38 10.16 12.22
CA TRP A 105 17.98 10.58 12.45
C TRP A 105 17.75 12.09 12.32
N TYR A 106 18.81 12.89 12.41
CA TYR A 106 18.77 14.35 12.28
C TYR A 106 19.27 14.86 10.91
N GLY A 107 19.32 13.97 9.90
CA GLY A 107 19.79 14.32 8.56
C GLY A 107 18.89 15.33 7.84
N ALA A 108 19.39 16.55 7.63
CA ALA A 108 18.64 17.65 7.03
C ALA A 108 18.16 17.37 5.60
N VAL A 109 18.91 16.58 4.82
CA VAL A 109 18.55 16.22 3.43
C VAL A 109 17.22 15.44 3.40
N SER A 110 17.08 14.41 4.25
CA SER A 110 15.84 13.63 4.33
C SER A 110 14.66 14.46 4.81
N MET A 111 14.88 15.38 5.75
CA MET A 111 13.83 16.30 6.23
C MET A 111 13.38 17.26 5.13
N ALA A 112 14.31 17.87 4.40
CA ALA A 112 14.02 18.77 3.29
C ALA A 112 13.27 18.05 2.16
N ALA A 113 13.72 16.84 1.79
CA ALA A 113 13.04 16.00 0.81
C ALA A 113 11.60 15.64 1.24
N SER A 114 11.39 15.36 2.52
CA SER A 114 10.06 15.07 3.05
C SER A 114 9.11 16.25 2.97
N LEU A 115 9.56 17.44 3.36
CA LEU A 115 8.77 18.66 3.25
C LEU A 115 8.39 18.96 1.79
N ALA A 116 9.34 18.82 0.86
CA ALA A 116 9.10 19.01 -0.56
C ALA A 116 8.11 17.96 -1.12
N ALA A 117 8.32 16.68 -0.80
CA ALA A 117 7.46 15.58 -1.24
C ALA A 117 6.02 15.75 -0.75
N ILE A 118 5.82 16.03 0.55
CA ILE A 118 4.48 16.20 1.13
C ILE A 118 3.76 17.41 0.53
N ARG A 119 4.46 18.54 0.35
CA ARG A 119 3.89 19.73 -0.29
C ARG A 119 3.46 19.42 -1.72
N LYS A 120 4.32 18.79 -2.52
CA LYS A 120 4.01 18.45 -3.91
C LYS A 120 2.86 17.45 -4.01
N MET A 121 2.84 16.44 -3.15
CA MET A 121 1.74 15.46 -3.10
C MET A 121 0.37 16.11 -2.85
N LYS A 122 0.32 17.10 -1.94
CA LYS A 122 -0.89 17.89 -1.69
C LYS A 122 -1.27 18.75 -2.89
N GLU A 123 -0.30 19.47 -3.45
CA GLU A 123 -0.49 20.38 -4.59
C GLU A 123 -1.11 19.68 -5.80
N ILE A 124 -0.61 18.49 -6.15
CA ILE A 124 -1.06 17.78 -7.35
C ILE A 124 -2.23 16.82 -7.12
N GLY A 125 -2.68 16.65 -5.87
CA GLY A 125 -3.64 15.59 -5.53
C GLY A 125 -3.11 14.20 -5.87
N SER A 126 -1.92 13.85 -5.36
CA SER A 126 -1.19 12.64 -5.76
C SER A 126 -1.99 11.35 -5.58
N VAL A 127 -2.76 11.25 -4.49
CA VAL A 127 -3.61 10.10 -4.18
C VAL A 127 -4.63 9.87 -5.30
N ASP A 128 -5.29 10.93 -5.77
CA ASP A 128 -6.30 10.83 -6.82
C ASP A 128 -5.70 10.43 -8.17
N ILE A 129 -4.51 10.96 -8.50
CA ILE A 129 -3.76 10.54 -9.70
C ILE A 129 -3.47 9.04 -9.63
N MET A 130 -2.90 8.58 -8.52
CA MET A 130 -2.56 7.16 -8.34
C MET A 130 -3.80 6.27 -8.37
N GLN A 131 -4.92 6.71 -7.79
CA GLN A 131 -6.18 5.98 -7.85
C GLN A 131 -6.70 5.86 -9.29
N ARG A 132 -6.74 6.96 -10.06
CA ARG A 132 -7.21 6.93 -11.45
C ARG A 132 -6.35 6.00 -12.32
N MET A 133 -5.03 6.09 -12.21
CA MET A 133 -4.12 5.24 -12.99
C MET A 133 -4.19 3.79 -12.55
N GLY A 134 -4.27 3.53 -11.24
CA GLY A 134 -4.47 2.19 -10.71
C GLY A 134 -5.79 1.56 -11.14
N GLN A 135 -6.87 2.35 -11.21
CA GLN A 135 -8.17 1.88 -11.68
C GLN A 135 -8.12 1.51 -13.16
N ARG A 136 -7.52 2.37 -14.01
CA ARG A 136 -7.32 2.08 -15.43
C ARG A 136 -6.54 0.77 -15.64
N LEU A 137 -5.46 0.58 -14.88
CA LEU A 137 -4.66 -0.66 -14.93
C LEU A 137 -5.50 -1.88 -14.54
N ARG A 138 -6.25 -1.78 -13.44
CA ARG A 138 -7.11 -2.86 -12.94
C ARG A 138 -8.16 -3.27 -13.96
N ASP A 139 -8.88 -2.30 -14.51
CA ASP A 139 -9.95 -2.55 -15.48
C ASP A 139 -9.40 -3.15 -16.78
N GLY A 140 -8.24 -2.66 -17.25
CA GLY A 140 -7.58 -3.20 -18.43
C GLY A 140 -7.12 -4.65 -18.24
N ILE A 141 -6.46 -4.97 -17.12
CA ILE A 141 -6.04 -6.36 -16.83
C ILE A 141 -7.25 -7.28 -16.67
N ASP A 142 -8.33 -6.82 -16.05
CA ASP A 142 -9.57 -7.59 -15.91
C ASP A 142 -10.21 -7.89 -17.28
N ALA A 143 -10.22 -6.92 -18.19
CA ALA A 143 -10.69 -7.11 -19.56
C ALA A 143 -9.84 -8.11 -20.34
N GLN A 144 -8.50 -8.03 -20.23
CA GLN A 144 -7.58 -8.96 -20.87
C GLN A 144 -7.77 -10.39 -20.36
N ALA A 145 -7.88 -10.55 -19.03
CA ALA A 145 -8.11 -11.85 -18.41
C ALA A 145 -9.39 -12.51 -18.93
N LYS A 146 -10.49 -11.74 -19.04
CA LYS A 146 -11.74 -12.20 -19.64
C LYS A 146 -11.60 -12.57 -21.12
N ALA A 147 -10.90 -11.75 -21.91
CA ALA A 147 -10.72 -11.99 -23.34
C ALA A 147 -9.91 -13.26 -23.62
N HIS A 148 -8.92 -13.57 -22.79
CA HIS A 148 -8.08 -14.76 -22.91
C HIS A 148 -8.57 -15.97 -22.11
N GLY A 149 -9.72 -15.88 -21.43
CA GLY A 149 -10.26 -16.97 -20.62
C GLY A 149 -9.43 -17.32 -19.38
N VAL A 150 -8.58 -16.40 -18.90
CA VAL A 150 -7.72 -16.59 -17.73
C VAL A 150 -8.41 -16.03 -16.49
N LYS A 151 -8.51 -16.84 -15.44
CA LYS A 151 -9.08 -16.39 -14.15
C LYS A 151 -8.00 -15.82 -13.24
N LEU A 152 -8.26 -14.64 -12.71
CA LEU A 152 -7.36 -13.95 -11.77
C LEU A 152 -8.15 -13.20 -10.69
N GLN A 153 -7.43 -12.81 -9.64
CA GLN A 153 -7.93 -12.07 -8.49
C GLN A 153 -7.07 -10.84 -8.28
N GLN A 154 -7.64 -9.68 -8.63
CA GLN A 154 -7.04 -8.38 -8.28
C GLN A 154 -7.63 -7.90 -6.97
N SER A 155 -6.80 -7.62 -5.98
CA SER A 155 -7.28 -7.19 -4.65
C SER A 155 -6.48 -6.00 -4.09
N GLY A 156 -6.99 -5.42 -3.00
CA GLY A 156 -6.45 -4.23 -2.37
C GLY A 156 -6.78 -2.93 -3.11
N PRO A 157 -6.34 -1.79 -2.56
CA PRO A 157 -6.52 -0.49 -3.20
C PRO A 157 -5.93 -0.46 -4.61
N VAL A 158 -6.58 0.20 -5.57
CA VAL A 158 -6.16 0.19 -6.98
C VAL A 158 -4.76 0.79 -7.20
N GLN A 159 -4.35 1.72 -6.35
CA GLN A 159 -3.01 2.29 -6.32
C GLN A 159 -1.95 1.43 -5.60
N MET A 160 -2.38 0.34 -4.94
CA MET A 160 -1.54 -0.64 -4.26
C MET A 160 -2.00 -2.08 -4.56
N PRO A 161 -2.08 -2.47 -5.85
CA PRO A 161 -2.73 -3.72 -6.23
C PRO A 161 -1.84 -4.94 -5.94
N VAL A 162 -2.49 -6.08 -5.73
CA VAL A 162 -1.88 -7.39 -5.97
C VAL A 162 -2.73 -8.13 -6.99
N ILE A 163 -2.08 -8.84 -7.91
CA ILE A 163 -2.70 -9.61 -8.97
C ILE A 163 -2.26 -11.06 -8.77
N LEU A 164 -3.20 -11.92 -8.38
CA LEU A 164 -2.99 -13.36 -8.22
C LEU A 164 -3.80 -14.10 -9.27
N PHE A 165 -3.35 -15.28 -9.68
CA PHE A 165 -4.07 -16.12 -10.62
C PHE A 165 -4.82 -17.24 -9.87
N GLU A 166 -5.98 -17.65 -10.37
CA GLU A 166 -6.69 -18.80 -9.81
C GLU A 166 -5.98 -20.11 -10.18
N ASP A 167 -6.13 -21.14 -9.33
CA ASP A 167 -5.48 -22.44 -9.47
C ASP A 167 -3.96 -22.35 -9.71
N ASP A 168 -3.30 -21.43 -8.99
CA ASP A 168 -1.88 -21.11 -9.19
C ASP A 168 -1.10 -21.12 -7.86
N ALA A 169 -1.23 -22.20 -7.07
CA ALA A 169 -0.62 -22.31 -5.73
C ALA A 169 0.90 -22.04 -5.73
N ASP A 170 1.61 -22.56 -6.74
CA ASP A 170 3.06 -22.37 -6.93
C ASP A 170 3.42 -21.04 -7.63
N ARG A 171 2.43 -20.22 -7.97
CA ARG A 171 2.58 -18.92 -8.64
C ARG A 171 3.21 -19.01 -10.04
N LYS A 172 3.11 -20.15 -10.71
CA LYS A 172 3.67 -20.38 -12.05
C LYS A 172 3.01 -19.47 -13.09
N LYS A 173 1.68 -19.33 -13.06
CA LYS A 173 0.96 -18.40 -13.97
C LYS A 173 1.37 -16.97 -13.69
N GLY A 174 1.41 -16.55 -12.42
CA GLY A 174 1.83 -15.22 -12.01
C GLY A 174 3.27 -14.87 -12.42
N TRP A 175 4.21 -15.79 -12.25
CA TRP A 175 5.60 -15.59 -12.67
C TRP A 175 5.77 -15.59 -14.18
N LEU A 176 5.04 -16.44 -14.91
CA LEU A 176 5.01 -16.40 -16.37
C LEU A 176 4.48 -15.05 -16.88
N PHE A 177 3.34 -14.59 -16.34
CA PHE A 177 2.76 -13.30 -16.67
C PHE A 177 3.75 -12.15 -16.45
N CYS A 178 4.37 -12.08 -15.27
CA CYS A 178 5.35 -11.04 -14.98
C CYS A 178 6.61 -11.15 -15.86
N GLY A 179 7.08 -12.36 -16.15
CA GLY A 179 8.22 -12.60 -17.02
C GLY A 179 7.96 -12.17 -18.47
N GLU A 180 6.77 -12.44 -19.00
CA GLU A 180 6.36 -12.03 -20.33
C GLU A 180 6.13 -10.51 -20.44
N ALA A 181 5.56 -9.90 -19.41
CA ALA A 181 5.45 -8.44 -19.32
C ALA A 181 6.84 -7.78 -19.26
N LEU A 182 7.79 -8.38 -18.52
CA LEU A 182 9.16 -7.88 -18.40
C LEU A 182 9.91 -7.89 -19.73
N LYS A 183 9.74 -8.94 -20.56
CA LYS A 183 10.30 -9.00 -21.92
C LYS A 183 9.82 -7.84 -22.81
N ARG A 184 8.71 -7.21 -22.45
CA ARG A 184 8.07 -6.08 -23.15
C ARG A 184 8.26 -4.75 -22.41
N GLY A 185 9.15 -4.70 -21.43
CA GLY A 185 9.54 -3.48 -20.73
C GLY A 185 8.66 -3.10 -19.53
N VAL A 186 7.79 -4.00 -19.07
CA VAL A 186 6.92 -3.76 -17.90
C VAL A 186 7.36 -4.61 -16.72
N TYR A 187 7.82 -3.95 -15.66
CA TYR A 187 8.18 -4.63 -14.41
C TYR A 187 6.96 -4.76 -13.49
N MET A 188 6.57 -6.00 -13.18
CA MET A 188 5.49 -6.34 -12.26
C MET A 188 5.95 -7.40 -11.26
N HIS A 189 5.12 -7.68 -10.25
CA HIS A 189 5.44 -8.68 -9.23
C HIS A 189 4.28 -9.67 -9.04
N ALA A 190 4.59 -10.98 -9.06
CA ALA A 190 3.61 -12.06 -9.01
C ALA A 190 2.94 -12.26 -7.63
N THR A 191 3.62 -11.88 -6.54
CA THR A 191 3.14 -12.11 -5.16
C THR A 191 3.15 -10.88 -4.24
N HIS A 192 4.06 -9.92 -4.43
CA HIS A 192 4.16 -8.74 -3.58
C HIS A 192 3.22 -7.63 -4.08
N THR A 193 2.68 -6.86 -3.14
CA THR A 193 1.96 -5.62 -3.44
C THR A 193 2.75 -4.74 -4.41
N MET A 194 2.13 -4.34 -5.51
CA MET A 194 2.67 -3.33 -6.42
C MET A 194 2.23 -1.94 -5.99
N PHE A 195 2.84 -0.91 -6.56
CA PHE A 195 2.59 0.47 -6.16
C PHE A 195 2.53 1.37 -7.38
N LEU A 196 1.44 2.11 -7.50
CA LEU A 196 1.37 3.22 -8.45
C LEU A 196 2.12 4.42 -7.88
N SER A 197 2.59 5.26 -8.79
CA SER A 197 3.19 6.56 -8.51
C SER A 197 2.39 7.63 -9.22
N ALA A 198 2.32 8.84 -8.65
CA ALA A 198 1.69 9.99 -9.28
C ALA A 198 2.39 10.45 -10.57
N ALA A 199 3.55 9.87 -10.90
CA ALA A 199 4.22 10.06 -12.18
C ALA A 199 3.65 9.19 -13.32
N HIS A 200 2.87 8.14 -13.02
CA HIS A 200 2.26 7.34 -14.07
C HIS A 200 1.23 8.18 -14.83
N THR A 201 1.35 8.18 -16.15
CA THR A 201 0.41 8.80 -17.08
C THR A 201 -0.51 7.76 -17.68
N ALA A 202 -1.59 8.19 -18.33
CA ALA A 202 -2.47 7.27 -19.07
C ALA A 202 -1.70 6.49 -20.15
N ALA A 203 -0.74 7.12 -20.83
CA ALA A 203 0.10 6.49 -21.83
C ALA A 203 1.04 5.43 -21.24
N ASP A 204 1.49 5.58 -19.99
CA ASP A 204 2.25 4.54 -19.30
C ASP A 204 1.39 3.31 -19.01
N ILE A 205 0.13 3.54 -18.60
CA ILE A 205 -0.82 2.47 -18.36
C ILE A 205 -1.21 1.77 -19.66
N ASP A 206 -1.38 2.50 -20.76
CA ASP A 206 -1.75 1.90 -22.05
C ASP A 206 -0.63 1.01 -22.60
N ARG A 207 0.60 1.50 -22.60
CA ARG A 207 1.77 0.68 -22.94
C ARG A 207 1.92 -0.53 -22.03
N THR A 208 1.58 -0.36 -20.75
CA THR A 208 1.55 -1.48 -19.80
C THR A 208 0.51 -2.52 -20.23
N LEU A 209 -0.69 -2.08 -20.61
CA LEU A 209 -1.77 -2.95 -21.04
C LEU A 209 -1.42 -3.69 -22.33
N ASP A 210 -0.79 -3.04 -23.32
CA ASP A 210 -0.32 -3.73 -24.53
C ASP A 210 0.64 -4.89 -24.20
N ALA A 211 1.55 -4.66 -23.26
CA ALA A 211 2.49 -5.70 -22.80
C ALA A 211 1.80 -6.81 -22.00
N THR A 212 0.86 -6.45 -21.11
CA THR A 212 0.16 -7.43 -20.28
C THR A 212 -0.85 -8.24 -21.06
N ASP A 213 -1.42 -7.73 -22.15
CA ASP A 213 -2.29 -8.50 -23.04
C ASP A 213 -1.53 -9.66 -23.68
N ALA A 214 -0.35 -9.37 -24.24
CA ALA A 214 0.52 -10.39 -24.80
C ALA A 214 1.03 -11.39 -23.74
N ALA A 215 1.26 -10.92 -22.50
CA ALA A 215 1.60 -11.81 -21.39
C ALA A 215 0.42 -12.70 -20.97
N MET A 216 -0.81 -12.17 -20.98
CA MET A 216 -2.02 -12.92 -20.68
C MET A 216 -2.28 -14.01 -21.72
N ALA A 217 -2.07 -13.71 -23.00
CA ALA A 217 -2.15 -14.68 -24.08
C ALA A 217 -1.19 -15.86 -23.88
N GLU A 218 0.03 -15.60 -23.41
CA GLU A 218 1.02 -16.64 -23.13
C GLU A 218 0.64 -17.49 -21.91
N VAL A 219 0.05 -16.89 -20.87
CA VAL A 219 -0.53 -17.66 -19.75
C VAL A 219 -1.66 -18.55 -20.23
N ALA A 220 -2.57 -18.03 -21.06
CA ALA A 220 -3.66 -18.82 -21.63
C ALA A 220 -3.13 -19.97 -22.50
N ARG A 221 -2.11 -19.72 -23.32
CA ARG A 221 -1.48 -20.75 -24.17
C ARG A 221 -0.85 -21.89 -23.37
N GLN A 222 -0.27 -21.60 -22.20
CA GLN A 222 0.41 -22.60 -21.37
C GLN A 222 -0.50 -23.30 -20.35
N PHE A 223 -1.58 -22.65 -19.91
CA PHE A 223 -2.39 -23.09 -18.76
C PHE A 223 -3.91 -23.08 -18.99
N GLY A 224 -4.40 -22.63 -20.15
CA GLY A 224 -5.80 -22.70 -20.58
C GLY A 224 -6.09 -23.98 -21.35
#